data_AF-A0A7S3RQL9-F1
#
_entry.id   AF-A0A7S3RQL9-F1
#
_cell.length_a   1.000
_cell.length_b   1.000
_cell.length_c   1.000
_cell.angle_alpha   90.00
_cell.angle_beta   90.00
_cell.angle_gamma   90.00
#
_symmetry.space_group_name_H-M   'P 1'
#
loop_
_entity.id
_entity.type
_entity.pdbx_description
1 polymer ?
#
loop_
_entity_poly.entity_id
_entity_poly.type
_entity_poly.pdbx_seq_one_letter_code
_entity_poly.pdbx_strand_id
1 'polypeptide(L)'
;GEGNLKHVIHKRVHLERHQPAARKKLGYLEKHKDYVKRAKDFHKKEKAVKDLQRKAFFKNEDEFAFSMVNHQIVNGRTGKKNHKGPPEDEIRLAEDQDTRYIGMREQIDKRTIERQTGNLHFLDAPKTNKHVLFVDEDDEGMAASGGGRASCSSSGSSSRKFLTDFDVAAHLDTHPALLGKQANRLRKSQLDSKAFADPKQLDGE
;
A
#
# COMPACT_ATOMS: atom_id res chain seq x y z
N GLY A 1 -5.28 -32.19 70.98
CA GLY A 1 -6.31 -31.55 70.14
C GLY A 1 -5.97 -31.84 68.71
N GLU A 2 -6.77 -32.64 68.03
CA GLU A 2 -6.48 -33.10 66.66
C GLU A 2 -6.50 -31.91 65.69
N GLY A 3 -5.30 -31.47 65.33
CA GLY A 3 -5.08 -30.42 64.36
C GLY A 3 -5.59 -30.86 62.99
N ASN A 4 -6.44 -30.03 62.40
CA ASN A 4 -7.09 -30.26 61.13
C ASN A 4 -6.06 -30.54 60.01
N LEU A 5 -5.90 -31.80 59.56
CA LEU A 5 -4.98 -32.23 58.48
C LEU A 5 -5.35 -31.68 57.07
N LYS A 6 -6.09 -30.57 57.01
CA LYS A 6 -6.53 -29.89 55.78
C LYS A 6 -5.40 -29.40 54.88
N HIS A 7 -4.19 -29.28 55.42
CA HIS A 7 -3.00 -28.84 54.70
C HIS A 7 -2.07 -30.00 54.30
N VAL A 8 -2.28 -31.20 54.85
CA VAL A 8 -1.46 -32.39 54.55
C VAL A 8 -1.96 -33.11 53.29
N ILE A 9 -3.26 -33.01 53.00
CA ILE A 9 -3.88 -33.59 51.80
C ILE A 9 -4.16 -32.48 50.79
N HIS A 10 -3.58 -32.59 49.59
CA HIS A 10 -3.84 -31.63 48.52
C HIS A 10 -5.31 -31.69 48.07
N LYS A 11 -6.00 -30.54 48.08
CA LYS A 11 -7.37 -30.44 47.60
C LYS A 11 -7.37 -30.31 46.08
N ARG A 12 -8.26 -31.05 45.42
CA ARG A 12 -8.44 -30.96 43.97
C ARG A 12 -8.90 -29.57 43.56
N VAL A 13 -8.18 -28.95 42.64
CA VAL A 13 -8.62 -27.70 41.99
C VAL A 13 -9.74 -28.04 41.00
N HIS A 14 -10.91 -27.42 41.18
CA HIS A 14 -12.02 -27.53 40.24
C HIS A 14 -11.91 -26.43 39.18
N LEU A 15 -11.68 -26.82 37.93
CA LEU A 15 -11.59 -25.91 36.79
C LEU A 15 -12.98 -25.53 36.26
N GLU A 16 -13.09 -24.35 35.67
CA GLU A 16 -14.33 -23.85 35.08
C GLU A 16 -14.51 -24.39 33.65
N ARG A 17 -15.76 -24.68 33.25
CA ARG A 17 -16.08 -25.20 31.91
C ARG A 17 -16.16 -24.08 30.86
N HIS A 18 -15.72 -24.38 29.64
CA HIS A 18 -15.83 -23.49 28.46
C HIS A 18 -17.26 -23.46 27.87
N GLN A 19 -17.52 -22.53 26.94
CA GLN A 19 -18.78 -22.44 26.19
C GLN A 19 -18.91 -23.60 25.17
N PRO A 20 -20.06 -24.29 25.05
CA PRO A 20 -20.24 -25.36 24.07
C PRO A 20 -19.98 -24.89 22.63
N ALA A 21 -19.36 -25.74 21.81
CA ALA A 21 -18.94 -25.40 20.44
C ALA A 21 -20.08 -24.83 19.57
N ALA A 22 -21.27 -25.44 19.64
CA ALA A 22 -22.47 -24.96 18.91
C ALA A 22 -22.90 -23.54 19.28
N ARG A 23 -22.56 -23.06 20.48
CA ARG A 23 -22.90 -21.72 21.00
C ARG A 23 -21.69 -20.78 21.10
N LYS A 24 -20.55 -21.17 20.53
CA LYS A 24 -19.33 -20.35 20.50
C LYS A 24 -19.57 -18.97 19.86
N LYS A 25 -20.53 -18.89 18.92
CA LYS A 25 -20.96 -17.62 18.29
C LYS A 25 -21.45 -16.55 19.28
N LEU A 26 -21.92 -16.94 20.48
CA LEU A 26 -22.43 -16.01 21.50
C LEU A 26 -21.32 -15.43 22.40
N GLY A 27 -20.06 -15.80 22.16
CA GLY A 27 -18.94 -15.40 22.99
C GLY A 27 -18.76 -16.28 24.23
N TYR A 28 -18.05 -15.73 25.23
CA TYR A 28 -17.71 -16.44 26.46
C TYR A 28 -18.94 -16.76 27.32
N LEU A 29 -18.94 -17.95 27.94
CA LEU A 29 -19.99 -18.35 28.88
C LEU A 29 -19.75 -17.69 30.23
N GLU A 30 -20.53 -16.66 30.50
CA GLU A 30 -20.51 -15.94 31.78
C GLU A 30 -20.68 -16.88 32.98
N LYS A 31 -19.89 -16.66 34.03
CA LYS A 31 -20.01 -17.36 35.32
C LYS A 31 -20.54 -16.44 36.41
N HIS A 32 -20.86 -17.00 37.57
CA HIS A 32 -21.39 -16.22 38.69
C HIS A 32 -20.51 -15.03 39.09
N LYS A 33 -19.18 -15.17 39.02
CA LYS A 33 -18.22 -14.09 39.31
C LYS A 33 -18.41 -12.90 38.36
N ASP A 34 -18.65 -13.17 37.09
CA ASP A 34 -18.87 -12.16 36.06
C ASP A 34 -20.25 -11.51 36.23
N TYR A 35 -21.27 -12.32 36.55
CA TYR A 35 -22.62 -11.84 36.87
C TYR A 35 -22.61 -10.84 38.01
N VAL A 36 -21.89 -11.16 39.10
CA VAL A 36 -21.76 -10.27 40.25
C VAL A 36 -21.11 -8.95 39.85
N LYS A 37 -20.08 -8.97 39.00
CA LYS A 37 -19.45 -7.74 38.48
C LYS A 37 -20.42 -6.93 37.65
N ARG A 38 -21.16 -7.56 36.73
CA ARG A 38 -22.17 -6.88 35.91
C ARG A 38 -23.30 -6.30 36.74
N ALA A 39 -23.85 -7.05 37.70
CA ALA A 39 -24.93 -6.59 38.55
C ALA A 39 -24.50 -5.38 39.41
N LYS A 40 -23.28 -5.41 39.95
CA LYS A 40 -22.71 -4.26 40.67
C LYS A 40 -22.58 -3.01 39.79
N ASP A 41 -22.09 -3.17 38.55
CA ASP A 41 -21.99 -2.06 37.60
C ASP A 41 -23.37 -1.50 37.22
N PHE A 42 -24.34 -2.37 36.97
CA PHE A 42 -25.72 -1.99 36.67
C PHE A 42 -26.34 -1.17 37.81
N HIS A 43 -26.29 -1.65 39.05
CA HIS A 43 -26.83 -0.91 40.20
C HIS A 43 -26.07 0.40 40.47
N LYS A 44 -24.76 0.45 40.19
CA LYS A 44 -23.98 1.70 40.28
C LYS A 44 -24.49 2.74 39.30
N LYS A 45 -24.74 2.35 38.04
CA LYS A 45 -25.30 3.23 37.00
C LYS A 45 -26.72 3.64 37.33
N GLU A 46 -27.55 2.70 37.77
CA GLU A 46 -28.94 2.97 38.18
C GLU A 46 -28.99 4.00 39.32
N LYS A 47 -28.15 3.83 40.34
CA LYS A 47 -28.03 4.81 41.44
C LYS A 47 -27.61 6.19 40.94
N ALA A 48 -26.59 6.25 40.07
CA ALA A 48 -26.14 7.52 39.50
C ALA A 48 -27.24 8.23 38.70
N VAL A 49 -28.03 7.49 37.93
CA VAL A 49 -29.18 8.03 37.18
C VAL A 49 -30.24 8.58 38.14
N LYS A 50 -30.59 7.84 39.21
CA LYS A 50 -31.56 8.31 40.23
C LYS A 50 -31.07 9.58 40.93
N ASP A 51 -29.78 9.65 41.28
CA ASP A 51 -29.19 10.83 41.90
C ASP A 51 -29.22 12.05 40.95
N LEU A 52 -28.94 11.85 39.65
CA LEU A 52 -29.04 12.90 38.63
C LEU A 52 -30.50 13.36 38.41
N GLN A 53 -31.46 12.43 38.37
CA GLN A 53 -32.88 12.75 38.29
C GLN A 53 -33.34 13.59 39.48
N ARG A 54 -32.90 13.22 40.70
CA ARG A 54 -33.19 13.99 41.90
C ARG A 54 -32.61 15.39 41.83
N LYS A 55 -31.35 15.54 41.40
CA LYS A 55 -30.71 16.86 41.21
C LYS A 55 -31.43 17.72 40.17
N ALA A 56 -31.85 17.11 39.05
CA ALA A 56 -32.61 17.81 38.02
C ALA A 56 -33.98 18.27 38.52
N PHE A 57 -34.65 17.47 39.35
CA PHE A 57 -35.94 17.82 39.94
C PHE A 57 -35.85 19.00 40.93
N PHE A 58 -34.79 19.03 41.76
CA PHE A 58 -34.56 20.10 42.74
C PHE A 58 -33.77 21.29 42.16
N LYS A 59 -33.63 21.41 40.84
CA LYS A 59 -32.90 22.52 40.22
C LYS A 59 -33.67 23.83 40.41
N ASN A 60 -32.97 24.90 40.79
CA ASN A 60 -33.52 26.25 40.80
C ASN A 60 -33.45 26.84 39.38
N GLU A 61 -34.56 27.40 38.88
CA GLU A 61 -34.63 27.98 37.54
C GLU A 61 -33.81 29.28 37.42
N ASP A 62 -33.68 30.02 38.51
CA ASP A 62 -32.99 31.31 38.58
C ASP A 62 -31.50 31.18 39.00
N GLU A 63 -30.94 29.97 39.01
CA GLU A 63 -29.53 29.78 39.41
C GLU A 63 -28.57 30.44 38.42
N PHE A 64 -27.61 31.22 38.94
CA PHE A 64 -26.56 31.83 38.14
C PHE A 64 -25.17 31.51 38.72
N ALA A 65 -24.30 30.96 37.88
CA ALA A 65 -22.88 30.80 38.17
C ALA A 65 -22.04 31.60 37.17
N PHE A 66 -20.98 32.26 37.61
CA PHE A 66 -20.10 33.05 36.73
C PHE A 66 -19.50 32.24 35.56
N SER A 67 -19.36 30.93 35.71
CA SER A 67 -18.93 30.03 34.64
C SER A 67 -19.91 29.98 33.45
N MET A 68 -21.19 30.29 33.66
CA MET A 68 -22.21 30.34 32.61
C MET A 68 -21.95 31.45 31.58
N VAL A 69 -21.17 32.48 31.92
CA VAL A 69 -20.77 33.54 30.96
C VAL A 69 -19.93 32.96 29.82
N ASN A 70 -19.06 31.99 30.14
CA ASN A 70 -18.11 31.39 29.20
C ASN A 70 -18.59 30.04 28.62
N HIS A 71 -19.72 29.52 29.09
CA HIS A 71 -20.32 28.28 28.60
C HIS A 71 -21.61 28.58 27.83
N GLN A 72 -21.95 27.71 26.90
CA GLN A 72 -23.20 27.79 26.14
C GLN A 72 -23.84 26.41 26.09
N ILE A 73 -25.17 26.39 26.06
CA ILE A 73 -25.94 25.15 25.89
C ILE A 73 -26.28 25.02 24.40
N VAL A 74 -25.73 24.00 23.75
CA VAL A 74 -26.02 23.68 22.34
C VAL A 74 -26.65 22.29 22.31
N ASN A 75 -27.86 22.18 21.75
CA ASN A 75 -28.61 20.92 21.69
C ASN A 75 -28.73 20.19 23.05
N GLY A 76 -28.96 20.95 24.12
CA GLY A 76 -29.12 20.40 25.48
C GLY A 76 -27.81 19.94 26.15
N ARG A 77 -26.64 20.19 25.54
CA ARG A 77 -25.33 19.92 26.14
C ARG A 77 -24.58 21.21 26.41
N THR A 78 -24.04 21.35 27.60
CA THR A 78 -23.17 22.47 27.96
C THR A 78 -21.80 22.26 27.32
N GLY A 79 -21.37 23.23 26.53
CA GLY A 79 -20.02 23.32 25.99
C GLY A 79 -19.40 24.66 26.36
N LYS A 80 -18.07 24.78 26.24
CA LYS A 80 -17.43 26.10 26.28
C LYS A 80 -17.91 26.89 25.05
N LYS A 81 -18.08 28.20 25.21
CA LYS A 81 -18.24 29.08 24.05
C LYS A 81 -16.99 28.95 23.20
N ASN A 82 -17.17 28.71 21.91
CA ASN A 82 -16.04 28.74 20.99
C ASN A 82 -15.46 30.16 21.06
N HIS A 83 -14.16 30.26 21.33
CA HIS A 83 -13.48 31.54 21.16
C HIS A 83 -13.66 31.96 19.70
N LYS A 84 -13.93 33.26 19.48
CA LYS A 84 -13.85 33.83 18.14
C LYS A 84 -12.47 33.45 17.60
N GLY A 85 -12.42 32.87 16.40
CA GLY A 85 -11.17 32.46 15.78
C GLY A 85 -10.20 33.64 15.62
N PRO A 86 -8.98 33.38 15.12
CA PRO A 86 -8.02 34.41 14.82
C PRO A 86 -8.68 35.55 14.00
N PRO A 87 -8.30 36.82 14.22
CA PRO A 87 -8.74 37.91 13.36
C PRO A 87 -8.40 37.61 11.90
N GLU A 88 -9.18 38.19 10.98
CA GLU A 88 -9.06 37.91 9.55
C GLU A 88 -7.65 38.19 9.00
N ASP A 89 -6.97 39.20 9.53
CA ASP A 89 -5.60 39.54 9.14
C ASP A 89 -4.59 38.44 9.51
N GLU A 90 -4.79 37.75 10.64
CA GLU A 90 -3.96 36.60 11.03
C GLU A 90 -4.22 35.38 10.13
N ILE A 91 -5.47 35.18 9.70
CA ILE A 91 -5.83 34.12 8.76
C ILE A 91 -5.17 34.36 7.40
N ARG A 92 -5.28 35.59 6.87
CA ARG A 92 -4.63 35.98 5.60
C ARG A 92 -3.12 35.81 5.65
N LEU A 93 -2.50 36.19 6.77
CA LEU A 93 -1.07 35.99 6.96
C LEU A 93 -0.68 34.51 6.95
N ALA A 94 -1.48 33.63 7.56
CA ALA A 94 -1.23 32.20 7.55
C ALA A 94 -1.38 31.61 6.14
N GLU A 95 -2.42 32.00 5.39
CA GLU A 95 -2.64 31.57 4.01
C GLU A 95 -1.48 32.03 3.09
N ASP A 96 -0.99 33.25 3.26
CA ASP A 96 0.17 33.77 2.54
C ASP A 96 1.45 32.98 2.86
N GLN A 97 1.63 32.53 4.10
CA GLN A 97 2.77 31.70 4.48
C GLN A 97 2.69 30.30 3.88
N ASP A 98 1.50 29.68 3.92
CA ASP A 98 1.26 28.35 3.38
C ASP A 98 1.45 28.32 1.85
N THR A 99 0.92 29.31 1.13
CA THR A 99 1.10 29.41 -0.32
C THR A 99 2.58 29.55 -0.71
N ARG A 100 3.35 30.36 0.03
CA ARG A 100 4.80 30.48 -0.16
C ARG A 100 5.54 29.16 0.11
N TYR A 101 5.16 28.44 1.17
CA TYR A 101 5.77 27.16 1.51
C TYR A 101 5.51 26.10 0.43
N ILE A 102 4.26 26.00 -0.05
CA ILE A 102 3.88 25.08 -1.13
C ILE A 102 4.67 25.39 -2.40
N GLY A 103 4.77 26.67 -2.79
CA GLY A 103 5.56 27.08 -3.97
C GLY A 103 7.04 26.73 -3.84
N MET A 104 7.64 26.94 -2.66
CA MET A 104 9.01 26.52 -2.38
C MET A 104 9.18 25.00 -2.50
N ARG A 105 8.25 24.23 -1.91
CA ARG A 105 8.31 22.77 -1.92
C ARG A 105 8.17 22.19 -3.33
N GLU A 106 7.24 22.74 -4.11
CA GLU A 106 7.05 22.38 -5.51
C GLU A 106 8.34 22.58 -6.33
N GLN A 107 9.06 23.69 -6.12
CA GLN A 107 10.33 23.94 -6.81
C GLN A 107 11.42 22.94 -6.44
N ILE A 108 11.50 22.58 -5.15
CA ILE A 108 12.45 21.55 -4.69
C ILE A 108 12.15 20.22 -5.37
N ASP A 109 10.89 19.80 -5.35
CA ASP A 109 10.46 18.52 -5.92
C ASP A 109 10.66 18.51 -7.45
N LYS A 110 10.37 19.61 -8.16
CA LYS A 110 10.69 19.77 -9.59
C LYS A 110 12.17 19.55 -9.88
N ARG A 111 13.06 20.19 -9.11
CA ARG A 111 14.52 20.01 -9.26
C ARG A 111 14.97 18.59 -8.95
N THR A 112 14.34 17.93 -7.98
CA THR A 112 14.60 16.52 -7.67
C THR A 112 14.18 15.63 -8.83
N ILE A 113 13.00 15.86 -9.42
CA ILE A 113 12.52 15.13 -10.61
C ILE A 113 13.47 15.35 -11.78
N GLU A 114 13.86 16.59 -12.07
CA GLU A 114 14.81 16.91 -13.17
C GLU A 114 16.15 16.18 -12.98
N ARG A 115 16.70 16.18 -11.76
CA ARG A 115 17.94 15.46 -11.45
C ARG A 115 17.78 13.96 -11.63
N GLN A 116 16.69 13.38 -11.14
CA GLN A 116 16.44 11.94 -11.25
C GLN A 116 16.19 11.52 -12.70
N THR A 117 15.36 12.25 -13.42
CA THR A 117 15.08 12.02 -14.84
C THR A 117 16.33 12.19 -15.71
N GLY A 118 17.20 13.15 -15.39
CA GLY A 118 18.50 13.32 -16.07
C GLY A 118 19.47 12.16 -15.86
N ASN A 119 19.44 11.52 -14.68
CA ASN A 119 20.25 10.33 -14.38
C ASN A 119 19.64 9.02 -14.91
N LEU A 120 18.34 9.00 -15.20
CA LEU A 120 17.64 7.79 -15.65
C LEU A 120 17.85 7.57 -17.15
N HIS A 121 18.64 6.57 -17.49
CA HIS A 121 18.73 6.06 -18.84
C HIS A 121 17.52 5.16 -19.10
N PHE A 122 16.47 5.67 -19.75
CA PHE A 122 15.24 4.94 -20.11
C PHE A 122 15.48 3.80 -21.14
N LEU A 123 16.35 2.84 -20.82
CA LEU A 123 16.83 1.80 -21.75
C LEU A 123 15.76 0.75 -22.11
N ASP A 124 14.89 0.40 -21.15
CA ASP A 124 13.82 -0.61 -21.31
C ASP A 124 12.42 0.02 -21.38
N ALA A 125 12.32 1.35 -21.44
CA ALA A 125 11.03 2.03 -21.59
C ALA A 125 10.49 1.85 -23.02
N PRO A 126 9.18 1.62 -23.21
CA PRO A 126 8.59 1.45 -24.54
C PRO A 126 8.72 2.75 -25.34
N LYS A 127 9.70 2.79 -26.25
CA LYS A 127 9.88 3.94 -27.15
C LYS A 127 8.81 3.91 -28.24
N THR A 128 8.30 5.08 -28.61
CA THR A 128 7.27 5.22 -29.68
C THR A 128 7.82 4.95 -31.08
N ASN A 129 9.13 4.77 -31.22
CA ASN A 129 9.79 4.56 -32.51
C ASN A 129 9.65 3.11 -32.97
N LYS A 130 9.27 2.91 -34.24
CA LYS A 130 9.21 1.60 -34.90
C LYS A 130 10.54 1.31 -35.59
N HIS A 131 11.10 0.11 -35.40
CA HIS A 131 12.29 -0.35 -36.14
C HIS A 131 11.85 -1.17 -37.36
N VAL A 132 12.17 -0.68 -38.57
CA VAL A 132 11.81 -1.33 -39.84
C VAL A 132 13.05 -2.02 -40.40
N LEU A 133 12.93 -3.31 -40.71
CA LEU A 133 13.96 -4.10 -41.40
C LEU A 133 13.57 -4.17 -42.88
N PHE A 134 14.49 -3.79 -43.75
CA PHE A 134 14.36 -4.00 -45.19
C PHE A 134 15.13 -5.27 -45.53
N VAL A 135 14.49 -6.18 -46.26
CA VAL A 135 15.09 -7.44 -46.72
C VAL A 135 14.98 -7.42 -48.23
N ASP A 136 16.12 -7.56 -48.89
CA ASP A 136 16.19 -7.60 -50.35
C ASP A 136 15.78 -9.00 -50.84
N GLU A 137 15.17 -9.06 -52.04
CA GLU A 137 14.65 -10.31 -52.62
C GLU A 137 15.75 -11.38 -52.81
N ASP A 138 17.02 -10.95 -52.95
CA ASP A 138 18.18 -11.83 -53.08
C ASP A 138 18.64 -12.44 -51.74
N ASP A 139 18.36 -11.78 -50.61
CA ASP A 139 18.67 -12.27 -49.27
C ASP A 139 17.62 -13.27 -48.75
N GLU A 140 16.46 -13.37 -49.41
CA GLU A 140 15.43 -14.38 -49.08
C GLU A 140 15.96 -15.82 -49.23
N GLY A 141 16.97 -16.02 -50.07
CA GLY A 141 17.60 -17.33 -50.32
C GLY A 141 18.87 -17.61 -49.52
N MET A 142 19.50 -16.61 -48.89
CA MET A 142 20.86 -16.74 -48.33
C MET A 142 20.88 -17.29 -46.89
N ALA A 143 19.79 -17.14 -46.14
CA ALA A 143 19.65 -17.70 -44.80
C ALA A 143 19.45 -19.24 -44.80
N ALA A 144 19.13 -19.82 -45.96
CA ALA A 144 18.95 -21.24 -46.16
C ALA A 144 19.95 -21.77 -47.21
N SER A 145 21.12 -22.19 -46.72
CA SER A 145 22.14 -22.96 -47.45
C SER A 145 23.02 -22.19 -48.46
N GLY A 146 24.32 -22.45 -48.38
CA GLY A 146 25.34 -21.76 -49.17
C GLY A 146 25.25 -21.97 -50.68
N GLY A 147 25.68 -20.94 -51.40
CA GLY A 147 26.21 -21.03 -52.75
C GLY A 147 25.18 -21.24 -53.87
N GLY A 148 24.73 -20.15 -54.49
CA GLY A 148 24.11 -20.19 -55.81
C GLY A 148 23.39 -18.90 -56.17
N ARG A 149 23.88 -18.16 -57.17
CA ARG A 149 23.17 -17.00 -57.75
C ARG A 149 21.98 -17.51 -58.56
N ALA A 150 20.79 -16.95 -58.34
CA ALA A 150 19.62 -17.17 -59.19
C ALA A 150 18.94 -15.85 -59.55
N SER A 151 18.40 -15.82 -60.76
CA SER A 151 17.84 -14.68 -61.48
C SER A 151 16.45 -14.26 -61.00
N CYS A 152 16.20 -12.95 -61.05
CA CYS A 152 14.92 -12.30 -60.77
C CYS A 152 13.79 -12.82 -61.69
N SER A 153 12.82 -13.53 -61.09
CA SER A 153 11.52 -13.76 -61.73
C SER A 153 10.38 -13.68 -60.71
N SER A 154 9.35 -12.96 -61.13
CA SER A 154 8.22 -12.47 -60.35
C SER A 154 7.38 -13.57 -59.68
N SER A 155 7.38 -13.61 -58.34
CA SER A 155 6.37 -14.36 -57.58
C SER A 155 5.99 -13.66 -56.26
N GLY A 156 5.16 -12.62 -56.34
CA GLY A 156 4.70 -11.84 -55.17
C GLY A 156 3.88 -12.61 -54.11
N SER A 157 3.65 -13.92 -54.29
CA SER A 157 3.02 -14.79 -53.29
C SER A 157 4.02 -15.56 -52.42
N SER A 158 5.26 -15.76 -52.87
CA SER A 158 6.31 -16.46 -52.11
C SER A 158 6.96 -15.53 -51.09
N SER A 159 7.23 -14.28 -51.48
CA SER A 159 7.82 -13.26 -50.58
C SER A 159 6.97 -12.98 -49.34
N ARG A 160 5.63 -13.02 -49.46
CA ARG A 160 4.74 -12.82 -48.30
C ARG A 160 4.82 -13.94 -47.26
N LYS A 161 5.04 -15.19 -47.69
CA LYS A 161 5.24 -16.34 -46.79
C LYS A 161 6.63 -16.31 -46.17
N PHE A 162 7.63 -15.90 -46.94
CA PHE A 162 8.98 -15.69 -46.44
C PHE A 162 9.00 -14.64 -45.31
N LEU A 163 8.30 -13.52 -45.47
CA LEU A 163 8.20 -12.48 -44.44
C LEU A 163 7.49 -12.95 -43.15
N THR A 164 6.60 -13.94 -43.21
CA THR A 164 5.95 -14.48 -42.00
C THR A 164 6.82 -15.45 -41.22
N ASP A 165 7.72 -16.16 -41.91
CA ASP A 165 8.61 -17.16 -41.32
C ASP A 165 10.04 -16.61 -41.08
N PHE A 166 10.27 -15.32 -41.33
CA PHE A 166 11.58 -14.67 -41.20
C PHE A 166 12.09 -14.67 -39.75
N ASP A 167 13.16 -15.42 -39.49
CA ASP A 167 13.79 -15.46 -38.17
C ASP A 167 14.70 -14.25 -37.93
N VAL A 168 14.14 -13.27 -37.22
CA VAL A 168 14.82 -12.05 -36.80
C VAL A 168 16.02 -12.34 -35.89
N ALA A 169 16.00 -13.43 -35.10
CA ALA A 169 17.10 -13.78 -34.20
C ALA A 169 18.35 -14.21 -34.97
N ALA A 170 18.17 -15.03 -36.00
CA ALA A 170 19.23 -15.51 -36.88
C ALA A 170 19.81 -14.37 -37.72
N HIS A 171 18.97 -13.56 -38.36
CA HIS A 171 19.42 -12.42 -39.18
C HIS A 171 20.34 -11.45 -38.39
N LEU A 172 20.07 -11.30 -37.09
CA LEU A 172 20.81 -10.39 -36.24
C LEU A 172 21.91 -11.06 -35.40
N ASP A 173 22.17 -12.35 -35.60
CA ASP A 173 23.13 -13.16 -34.83
C ASP A 173 22.96 -13.05 -33.31
N THR A 174 21.72 -12.96 -32.82
CA THR A 174 21.42 -12.79 -31.39
C THR A 174 20.58 -13.94 -30.82
N HIS A 175 20.60 -14.12 -29.51
CA HIS A 175 19.74 -15.10 -28.84
C HIS A 175 18.29 -14.60 -28.80
N PRO A 176 17.27 -15.44 -29.05
CA PRO A 176 15.86 -15.01 -29.12
C PRO A 176 15.36 -14.28 -27.86
N ALA A 177 15.84 -14.67 -26.67
CA ALA A 177 15.50 -14.01 -25.40
C ALA A 177 15.96 -12.53 -25.33
N LEU A 178 16.95 -12.13 -26.14
CA LEU A 178 17.46 -10.75 -26.19
C LEU A 178 16.74 -9.89 -27.24
N LEU A 179 15.87 -10.46 -28.09
CA LEU A 179 15.13 -9.70 -29.09
C LEU A 179 14.18 -8.67 -28.48
N GLY A 180 13.66 -8.94 -27.28
CA GLY A 180 12.85 -8.00 -26.51
C GLY A 180 13.65 -6.83 -25.91
N LYS A 181 14.99 -6.91 -25.88
CA LYS A 181 15.86 -5.85 -25.37
C LYS A 181 16.27 -4.90 -26.49
N GLN A 182 16.08 -3.61 -26.26
CA GLN A 182 16.35 -2.56 -27.24
C GLN A 182 17.78 -2.03 -27.14
N ALA A 183 18.31 -1.91 -25.93
CA ALA A 183 19.70 -1.57 -25.66
C ALA A 183 20.50 -2.82 -25.26
N ASN A 184 21.81 -2.80 -25.51
CA ASN A 184 22.74 -3.86 -25.13
C ASN A 184 22.38 -5.26 -25.67
N ARG A 185 21.90 -5.34 -26.92
CA ARG A 185 21.67 -6.63 -27.61
C ARG A 185 22.98 -7.19 -28.16
N LEU A 186 23.60 -8.12 -27.44
CA LEU A 186 24.88 -8.74 -27.82
C LEU A 186 24.70 -9.82 -28.89
N ARG A 187 25.65 -9.87 -29.83
CA ARG A 187 25.75 -10.97 -30.82
C ARG A 187 26.36 -12.22 -30.18
N LYS A 188 26.03 -13.39 -30.72
CA LYS A 188 26.57 -14.69 -30.25
C LYS A 188 28.10 -14.68 -30.20
N SER A 189 28.75 -14.21 -31.26
CA SER A 189 30.21 -14.05 -31.31
C SER A 189 30.79 -13.10 -30.24
N GLN A 190 30.02 -12.07 -29.84
CA GLN A 190 30.43 -11.15 -28.78
C GLN A 190 30.27 -11.76 -27.39
N LEU A 191 29.28 -12.66 -27.20
CA LEU A 191 29.14 -13.42 -25.96
C LEU A 191 30.34 -14.34 -25.76
N ASP A 192 30.82 -14.99 -26.82
CA ASP A 192 31.95 -15.91 -26.75
C ASP A 192 33.27 -15.20 -26.36
N SER A 193 33.42 -13.93 -26.76
CA SER A 193 34.62 -13.13 -26.46
C SER A 193 34.59 -12.41 -25.10
N LYS A 194 33.41 -12.19 -24.52
CA LYS A 194 33.27 -11.37 -23.31
C LYS A 194 33.38 -12.25 -22.07
N ALA A 195 34.31 -11.90 -21.19
CA ALA A 195 34.37 -12.49 -19.86
C ALA A 195 33.19 -11.97 -19.03
N PHE A 196 32.24 -12.84 -18.70
CA PHE A 196 31.17 -12.54 -17.76
C PHE A 196 31.66 -12.81 -16.33
N ALA A 197 31.26 -11.96 -15.38
CA ALA A 197 31.51 -12.24 -13.96
C ALA A 197 30.74 -13.50 -13.53
N ASP A 198 31.34 -14.29 -12.63
CA ASP A 198 30.70 -15.51 -12.13
C ASP A 198 29.36 -15.16 -11.46
N PRO A 199 28.27 -15.89 -11.77
CA PRO A 199 26.93 -15.55 -11.28
C PRO A 199 26.83 -15.56 -9.74
N LYS A 200 27.70 -16.32 -9.06
CA LYS A 200 27.76 -16.38 -7.59
C LYS A 200 28.30 -15.11 -6.92
N GLN A 201 28.93 -14.20 -7.66
CA GLN A 201 29.47 -12.94 -7.13
C GLN A 201 28.46 -11.78 -7.21
N LEU A 202 27.35 -11.94 -7.93
CA LEU A 202 26.35 -10.88 -8.15
C LEU A 202 25.16 -10.95 -7.17
N ASP A 203 24.95 -12.09 -6.51
CA ASP A 203 23.89 -12.29 -5.50
C ASP A 203 24.35 -11.91 -4.07
N GLY A 204 25.41 -11.10 -3.97
CA GLY A 204 26.02 -10.67 -2.71
C GLY A 204 25.59 -9.28 -2.26
N GLU A 205 24.29 -9.10 -1.99
CA GLU A 205 23.71 -8.15 -1.01
C GLU A 205 22.27 -8.58 -0.66
#